data_AF-A0A3S8Y2J8-F1
#
_entry.id   AF-A0A3S8Y2J8-F1
#
_cell.length_a   1.000
_cell.length_b   1.000
_cell.length_c   1.000
_cell.angle_alpha   90.00
_cell.angle_beta   90.00
_cell.angle_gamma   90.00
#
_symmetry.space_group_name_H-M   'P 1'
#
loop_
_entity.id
_entity.type
_entity.pdbx_description
1 polymer ?
#
loop_
_entity_poly.entity_id
_entity_poly.type
_entity_poly.pdbx_seq_one_letter_code
_entity_poly.pdbx_strand_id
1 'polypeptide(L)'
;MYRKPIATVVLLAAAVLGATVPEAAARPADPVQGQLDLLVNSDGVPGALAYDGRTTRTAGVADRESGRPMVDERGRIRLASNTKAFTAAAVMRLVADGRVRLDDRAGRYVPQLADRPITVRQLLKQTSGLPEYAVLVDWTRPPGTSEDYLALALKEKPVFEPGTDWGYSNTNYLALGMVIDKASGVGFRTYVERTILRPLHLDDTYWPARGELSLRGPHARNYGVHPAAPEAGRVDVTDLPGYEFGASGGLVSTPKDLNAFWDGLFGGRLLPAWALRQMTQDTTDIGGRDVYPAGSRYGYGIASIPLSCGGVYWGHGGDLPGNSVGGGRATADRGTVTVYTTTWAAEGESLRHLQGAVDAALCARRR
;
A
#
# COMPACT_ATOMS: atom_id res chain seq x y z
N MET A 1 -99.28 -9.39 -25.96
CA MET A 1 -98.26 -8.88 -25.02
C MET A 1 -96.96 -9.63 -25.23
N TYR A 2 -95.92 -8.87 -25.58
CA TYR A 2 -94.47 -9.12 -25.46
C TYR A 2 -93.86 -10.44 -25.95
N ARG A 3 -93.44 -10.41 -27.23
CA ARG A 3 -92.28 -11.15 -27.75
C ARG A 3 -91.00 -10.64 -27.06
N LYS A 4 -90.20 -11.53 -26.45
CA LYS A 4 -88.85 -11.22 -25.95
C LYS A 4 -87.83 -11.37 -27.10
N PRO A 5 -87.01 -10.36 -27.41
CA PRO A 5 -85.92 -10.50 -28.36
C PRO A 5 -84.66 -11.05 -27.68
N ILE A 6 -83.91 -11.81 -28.47
CA ILE A 6 -82.57 -12.35 -28.18
C ILE A 6 -81.58 -11.18 -28.20
N ALA A 7 -80.83 -10.99 -27.11
CA ALA A 7 -79.75 -10.01 -27.05
C ALA A 7 -78.41 -10.68 -27.36
N THR A 8 -77.82 -10.26 -28.48
CA THR A 8 -76.49 -10.59 -28.96
C THR A 8 -75.41 -10.06 -28.00
N VAL A 9 -74.51 -10.93 -27.55
CA VAL A 9 -73.32 -10.54 -26.79
C VAL A 9 -72.25 -10.09 -27.77
N VAL A 10 -71.88 -8.80 -27.73
CA VAL A 10 -70.72 -8.25 -28.43
C VAL A 10 -69.54 -8.30 -27.47
N LEU A 11 -68.57 -9.18 -27.74
CA LEU A 11 -67.26 -9.17 -27.08
C LEU A 11 -66.42 -8.02 -27.67
N LEU A 12 -66.18 -6.97 -26.88
CA LEU A 12 -65.10 -6.02 -27.16
C LEU A 12 -63.77 -6.63 -26.72
N ALA A 13 -62.92 -6.98 -27.68
CA ALA A 13 -61.51 -7.28 -27.44
C ALA A 13 -60.74 -5.96 -27.24
N ALA A 14 -60.31 -5.68 -26.01
CA ALA A 14 -59.40 -4.58 -25.73
C ALA A 14 -57.98 -4.98 -26.15
N ALA A 15 -57.48 -4.36 -27.22
CA ALA A 15 -56.09 -4.48 -27.63
C ALA A 15 -55.20 -3.68 -26.67
N VAL A 16 -54.53 -4.38 -25.74
CA VAL A 16 -53.48 -3.80 -24.91
C VAL A 16 -52.21 -3.73 -25.76
N LEU A 17 -51.90 -2.55 -26.30
CA LEU A 17 -50.58 -2.26 -26.84
C LEU A 17 -49.58 -2.22 -25.67
N GLY A 18 -48.88 -3.33 -25.45
CA GLY A 18 -47.76 -3.41 -24.53
C GLY A 18 -46.64 -2.50 -25.02
N ALA A 19 -46.46 -1.34 -24.38
CA ALA A 19 -45.24 -0.56 -24.50
C ALA A 19 -44.11 -1.38 -23.84
N THR A 20 -43.24 -1.97 -24.65
CA THR A 20 -41.99 -2.56 -24.17
C THR A 20 -41.11 -1.42 -23.65
N VAL A 21 -41.09 -1.23 -22.33
CA VAL A 21 -40.07 -0.41 -21.68
C VAL A 21 -38.72 -1.06 -22.05
N PRO A 22 -37.74 -0.33 -22.59
CA PRO A 22 -36.43 -0.91 -22.80
C PRO A 22 -35.91 -1.32 -21.42
N GLU A 23 -35.72 -2.62 -21.23
CA GLU A 23 -35.03 -3.18 -20.09
C GLU A 23 -33.69 -2.46 -20.03
N ALA A 24 -33.52 -1.60 -19.01
CA ALA A 24 -32.28 -0.86 -18.83
C ALA A 24 -31.17 -1.91 -18.74
N ALA A 25 -30.36 -2.03 -19.80
CA ALA A 25 -29.27 -2.98 -19.85
C ALA A 25 -28.48 -2.83 -18.55
N ALA A 26 -28.53 -3.85 -17.69
CA ALA A 26 -27.84 -3.84 -16.41
C ALA A 26 -26.40 -3.43 -16.68
N ARG A 27 -25.96 -2.30 -16.10
CA ARG A 27 -24.56 -1.89 -16.23
C ARG A 27 -23.72 -3.10 -15.81
N PRO A 28 -22.68 -3.47 -16.58
CA PRO A 28 -21.78 -4.53 -16.16
C PRO A 28 -21.33 -4.24 -14.72
N ALA A 29 -21.47 -5.23 -13.83
CA ALA A 29 -21.05 -5.09 -12.45
C ALA A 29 -19.60 -4.63 -12.41
N ASP A 30 -19.33 -3.57 -11.63
CA ASP A 30 -17.97 -3.05 -11.48
C ASP A 30 -17.17 -4.04 -10.63
N PRO A 31 -16.19 -4.76 -11.19
CA PRO A 31 -15.47 -5.80 -10.46
C PRO A 31 -14.66 -5.22 -9.30
N VAL A 32 -14.23 -3.96 -9.38
CA VAL A 32 -13.53 -3.29 -8.28
C VAL A 32 -14.50 -3.04 -7.14
N GLN A 33 -15.70 -2.53 -7.43
CA GLN A 33 -16.72 -2.30 -6.42
C GLN A 33 -17.12 -3.61 -5.73
N GLY A 34 -17.28 -4.70 -6.48
CA GLY A 34 -17.59 -6.01 -5.90
C GLY A 34 -16.56 -6.49 -4.88
N GLN A 35 -15.26 -6.23 -5.12
CA GLN A 35 -14.19 -6.57 -4.16
C GLN A 35 -14.24 -5.67 -2.91
N LEU A 36 -14.52 -4.38 -3.06
CA LEU A 36 -14.72 -3.47 -1.92
C LEU A 36 -15.95 -3.86 -1.08
N ASP A 37 -17.02 -4.29 -1.73
CA ASP A 37 -18.23 -4.74 -1.05
C ASP A 37 -17.98 -6.04 -0.27
N LEU A 38 -17.17 -6.97 -0.80
CA LEU A 38 -16.76 -8.19 -0.07
C LEU A 38 -15.92 -7.86 1.17
N LEU A 39 -14.95 -6.93 1.04
CA LEU A 39 -14.17 -6.46 2.19
C LEU A 39 -15.08 -5.99 3.33
N VAL A 40 -16.11 -5.20 3.01
CA VAL A 40 -17.01 -4.64 4.04
C VAL A 40 -18.02 -5.67 4.55
N ASN A 41 -18.72 -6.36 3.64
CA ASN A 41 -19.87 -7.18 3.98
C ASN A 41 -19.49 -8.59 4.45
N SER A 42 -18.34 -9.12 4.01
CA SER A 42 -17.89 -10.48 4.33
C SER A 42 -16.73 -10.49 5.30
N ASP A 43 -15.78 -9.56 5.17
CA ASP A 43 -14.54 -9.59 5.96
C ASP A 43 -14.58 -8.66 7.19
N GLY A 44 -15.65 -7.87 7.34
CA GLY A 44 -15.82 -6.98 8.49
C GLY A 44 -14.93 -5.73 8.45
N VAL A 45 -14.40 -5.35 7.28
CA VAL A 45 -13.69 -4.07 7.09
C VAL A 45 -14.69 -2.92 7.25
N PRO A 46 -14.46 -1.94 8.15
CA PRO A 46 -15.43 -0.86 8.35
C PRO A 46 -15.62 0.04 7.13
N GLY A 47 -14.55 0.25 6.36
CA GLY A 47 -14.58 1.03 5.13
C GLY A 47 -13.38 0.74 4.24
N ALA A 48 -13.62 0.77 2.93
CA ALA A 48 -12.63 0.50 1.91
C ALA A 48 -12.72 1.52 0.76
N LEU A 49 -11.59 1.81 0.13
CA LEU A 49 -11.48 2.73 -1.01
C LEU A 49 -10.58 2.11 -2.07
N ALA A 50 -10.92 2.34 -3.34
CA ALA A 50 -10.01 2.16 -4.48
C ALA A 50 -9.99 3.42 -5.35
N TYR A 51 -8.79 3.88 -5.73
CA TYR A 51 -8.59 5.00 -6.65
C TYR A 51 -7.66 4.59 -7.81
N ASP A 52 -8.17 4.63 -9.03
CA ASP A 52 -7.48 4.20 -10.26
C ASP A 52 -6.85 5.36 -11.07
N GLY A 53 -6.73 6.54 -10.45
CA GLY A 53 -6.26 7.75 -11.11
C GLY A 53 -7.37 8.55 -11.80
N ARG A 54 -8.59 8.03 -11.89
CA ARG A 54 -9.74 8.72 -12.52
C ARG A 54 -11.00 8.65 -11.67
N THR A 55 -11.25 7.51 -11.04
CA THR A 55 -12.47 7.24 -10.30
C THR A 55 -12.14 6.70 -8.92
N THR A 56 -12.80 7.29 -7.93
CA THR A 56 -12.79 6.81 -6.55
C THR A 56 -14.02 5.94 -6.34
N ARG A 57 -13.78 4.72 -5.88
CA ARG A 57 -14.81 3.76 -5.45
C ARG A 57 -14.65 3.55 -3.96
N THR A 58 -15.77 3.40 -3.26
CA THR A 58 -15.78 3.25 -1.81
C THR A 58 -16.84 2.24 -1.39
N ALA A 59 -16.59 1.56 -0.28
CA ALA A 59 -17.58 0.78 0.45
C ALA A 59 -17.46 1.07 1.95
N GLY A 60 -18.57 0.94 2.68
CA GLY A 60 -18.59 1.16 4.14
C GLY A 60 -18.45 2.63 4.54
N VAL A 61 -17.84 2.87 5.71
CA VAL A 61 -17.81 4.17 6.38
C VAL A 61 -16.40 4.57 6.82
N ALA A 62 -16.13 5.88 6.81
CA ALA A 62 -14.92 6.46 7.39
C ALA A 62 -14.94 6.48 8.92
N ASP A 63 -16.11 6.30 9.55
CA ASP A 63 -16.27 6.31 11.00
C ASP A 63 -17.51 5.48 11.37
N ARG A 64 -17.31 4.42 12.17
CA ARG A 64 -18.36 3.51 12.61
C ARG A 64 -19.36 4.15 13.57
N GLU A 65 -18.93 5.13 14.35
CA GLU A 65 -19.79 5.75 15.37
C GLU A 65 -20.72 6.77 14.71
N SER A 66 -20.15 7.69 13.91
CA SER A 66 -20.94 8.73 13.25
C SER A 66 -21.61 8.28 11.96
N GLY A 67 -21.21 7.14 11.40
CA GLY A 67 -21.67 6.68 10.08
C GLY A 67 -21.15 7.55 8.92
N ARG A 68 -20.10 8.34 9.14
CA ARG A 68 -19.56 9.26 8.13
C ARG A 68 -19.16 8.48 6.87
N PRO A 69 -19.57 8.91 5.66
CA PRO A 69 -19.17 8.26 4.42
C PRO A 69 -17.65 8.17 4.28
N MET A 70 -17.18 7.15 3.56
CA MET A 70 -15.76 6.98 3.26
C MET A 70 -15.15 8.26 2.64
N VAL A 71 -13.87 8.50 2.95
CA VAL A 71 -13.09 9.60 2.36
C VAL A 71 -12.85 9.36 0.86
N ASP A 72 -12.53 10.41 0.13
CA ASP A 72 -12.16 10.34 -1.28
C ASP A 72 -10.64 10.12 -1.48
N GLU A 73 -10.15 10.26 -2.72
CA GLU A 73 -8.74 10.07 -3.07
C GLU A 73 -7.78 11.08 -2.43
N ARG A 74 -8.30 12.13 -1.78
CA ARG A 74 -7.53 13.13 -1.02
C ARG A 74 -7.57 12.89 0.49
N GLY A 75 -8.30 11.87 0.93
CA GLY A 75 -8.27 11.41 2.32
C GLY A 75 -6.88 10.92 2.70
N ARG A 76 -6.35 11.42 3.82
CA ARG A 76 -5.02 11.04 4.30
C ARG A 76 -5.02 9.64 4.89
N ILE A 77 -4.01 8.86 4.52
CA ILE A 77 -3.80 7.47 4.93
C ILE A 77 -2.35 7.28 5.39
N ARG A 78 -2.14 6.38 6.36
CA ARG A 78 -0.79 5.93 6.70
C ARG A 78 -0.33 4.93 5.65
N LEU A 79 0.76 5.24 4.97
CA LEU A 79 1.27 4.42 3.87
C LEU A 79 1.84 3.08 4.34
N ALA A 80 2.24 3.02 5.62
CA ALA A 80 2.92 1.86 6.16
C ALA A 80 4.09 1.48 5.23
N SER A 81 4.26 0.19 4.95
CA SER A 81 5.37 -0.33 4.14
C SER A 81 5.46 0.19 2.70
N ASN A 82 4.44 0.87 2.15
CA ASN A 82 4.60 1.63 0.89
C ASN A 82 5.70 2.70 1.00
N THR A 83 6.00 3.19 2.21
CA THR A 83 7.14 4.08 2.52
C THR A 83 8.47 3.54 2.01
N LYS A 84 8.65 2.20 1.98
CA LYS A 84 9.89 1.56 1.51
C LYS A 84 10.24 1.92 0.08
N ALA A 85 9.24 2.08 -0.79
CA ALA A 85 9.48 2.48 -2.17
C ALA A 85 10.06 3.89 -2.27
N PHE A 86 9.63 4.83 -1.41
CA PHE A 86 10.18 6.19 -1.33
C PHE A 86 11.62 6.17 -0.82
N THR A 87 11.88 5.42 0.24
CA THR A 87 13.22 5.22 0.80
C THR A 87 14.15 4.57 -0.23
N ALA A 88 13.71 3.54 -0.94
CA ALA A 88 14.48 2.88 -1.98
C ALA A 88 14.78 3.82 -3.16
N ALA A 89 13.81 4.62 -3.60
CA ALA A 89 14.03 5.63 -4.63
C ALA A 89 15.08 6.67 -4.21
N ALA A 90 15.04 7.12 -2.95
CA ALA A 90 16.05 8.03 -2.40
C ALA A 90 17.45 7.39 -2.35
N VAL A 91 17.58 6.13 -1.92
CA VAL A 91 18.85 5.38 -1.97
C VAL A 91 19.34 5.25 -3.42
N MET A 92 18.46 4.91 -4.35
CA MET A 92 18.81 4.79 -5.77
C MET A 92 19.19 6.12 -6.40
N ARG A 93 18.69 7.25 -5.87
CA ARG A 93 19.16 8.58 -6.27
C ARG A 93 20.60 8.82 -5.81
N LEU A 94 20.93 8.45 -4.57
CA LEU A 94 22.32 8.50 -4.07
C LEU A 94 23.25 7.56 -4.86
N VAL A 95 22.74 6.41 -5.32
CA VAL A 95 23.48 5.51 -6.21
C VAL A 95 23.71 6.16 -7.57
N ALA A 96 22.69 6.82 -8.13
CA ALA A 96 22.82 7.53 -9.39
C ALA A 96 23.80 8.70 -9.33
N ASP A 97 23.86 9.37 -8.18
CA ASP A 97 24.78 10.48 -7.91
C ASP A 97 26.21 9.98 -7.54
N GLY A 98 26.44 8.65 -7.53
CA GLY A 98 27.74 8.05 -7.20
C GLY A 98 28.14 8.14 -5.72
N ARG A 99 27.21 8.52 -4.83
CA ARG A 99 27.44 8.70 -3.39
C ARG A 99 27.33 7.40 -2.60
N VAL A 100 26.63 6.41 -3.16
CA VAL A 100 26.46 5.06 -2.62
C VAL A 100 26.69 4.06 -3.75
N ARG A 101 27.34 2.93 -3.49
CA ARG A 101 27.30 1.78 -4.42
C ARG A 101 26.46 0.68 -3.79
N LEU A 102 25.69 -0.01 -4.63
CA LEU A 102 24.82 -1.12 -4.21
C LEU A 102 25.59 -2.20 -3.44
N ASP A 103 26.83 -2.48 -3.87
CA ASP A 103 27.66 -3.53 -3.28
C ASP A 103 28.62 -3.02 -2.19
N ASP A 104 28.49 -1.76 -1.78
CA ASP A 104 29.20 -1.29 -0.58
C ASP A 104 28.69 -2.02 0.66
N ARG A 105 29.60 -2.31 1.59
CA ARG A 105 29.24 -2.79 2.93
C ARG A 105 28.37 -1.74 3.62
N ALA A 106 27.21 -2.15 4.14
CA ALA A 106 26.32 -1.29 4.89
C ALA A 106 27.02 -0.66 6.11
N GLY A 107 27.95 -1.40 6.72
CA GLY A 107 28.84 -0.94 7.79
C GLY A 107 29.63 0.33 7.51
N ARG A 108 29.88 0.66 6.23
CA ARG A 108 30.51 1.93 5.81
C ARG A 108 29.65 3.14 6.17
N TYR A 109 28.33 2.97 6.16
CA TYR A 109 27.36 4.03 6.40
C TYR A 109 26.73 3.92 7.79
N VAL A 110 26.56 2.70 8.28
CA VAL A 110 25.89 2.35 9.53
C VAL A 110 26.89 1.60 10.42
N PRO A 111 27.60 2.28 11.34
CA PRO A 111 28.69 1.68 12.11
C PRO A 111 28.29 0.40 12.89
N GLN A 112 27.05 0.28 13.37
CA GLN A 112 26.55 -0.92 14.05
C GLN A 112 26.53 -2.18 13.15
N LEU A 113 26.67 -2.02 11.83
CA LEU A 113 26.76 -3.11 10.86
C LEU A 113 28.20 -3.35 10.37
N ALA A 114 29.23 -2.73 10.97
CA ALA A 114 30.63 -2.82 10.53
C ALA A 114 31.13 -4.27 10.46
N ASP A 115 30.76 -5.10 11.43
CA ASP A 115 31.21 -6.50 11.51
C ASP A 115 30.30 -7.47 10.73
N ARG A 116 29.27 -6.96 10.04
CA ARG A 116 28.32 -7.79 9.30
C ARG A 116 28.61 -7.69 7.80
N PRO A 117 28.69 -8.81 7.07
CA PRO A 117 28.95 -8.81 5.64
C PRO A 117 27.69 -8.45 4.81
N ILE A 118 26.92 -7.45 5.25
CA ILE A 118 25.69 -6.99 4.60
C ILE A 118 26.02 -5.85 3.62
N THR A 119 25.44 -5.87 2.42
CA THR A 119 25.54 -4.77 1.45
C THR A 119 24.28 -3.91 1.39
N VAL A 120 24.39 -2.71 0.82
CA VAL A 120 23.23 -1.84 0.57
C VAL A 120 22.19 -2.53 -0.32
N ARG A 121 22.63 -3.29 -1.34
CA ARG A 121 21.78 -4.11 -2.21
C ARG A 121 20.96 -5.12 -1.41
N GLN A 122 21.59 -5.81 -0.45
CA GLN A 122 20.91 -6.81 0.37
C GLN A 122 19.88 -6.19 1.32
N LEU A 123 20.13 -4.97 1.83
CA LEU A 123 19.11 -4.22 2.57
C LEU A 123 17.91 -3.88 1.67
N LEU A 124 18.15 -3.34 0.47
CA LEU A 124 17.08 -2.98 -0.48
C LEU A 124 16.21 -4.18 -0.87
N LYS A 125 16.83 -5.35 -1.06
CA LYS A 125 16.18 -6.60 -1.50
C LYS A 125 15.60 -7.46 -0.37
N GLN A 126 15.71 -7.06 0.89
CA GLN A 126 15.29 -7.89 2.04
C GLN A 126 16.03 -9.25 2.12
N THR A 127 17.32 -9.27 1.77
CA THR A 127 18.17 -10.48 1.79
C THR A 127 19.35 -10.35 2.75
N SER A 128 19.23 -9.55 3.80
CA SER A 128 20.33 -9.30 4.75
C SER A 128 20.39 -10.29 5.92
N GLY A 129 19.28 -10.98 6.21
CA GLY A 129 19.12 -11.79 7.40
C GLY A 129 18.93 -10.99 8.70
N LEU A 130 18.76 -9.66 8.63
CA LEU A 130 18.56 -8.83 9.82
C LEU A 130 17.23 -9.17 10.53
N PRO A 131 17.24 -9.39 11.85
CA PRO A 131 16.03 -9.62 12.64
C PRO A 131 15.05 -8.46 12.51
N GLU A 132 13.74 -8.73 12.58
CA GLU A 132 12.67 -7.74 12.55
C GLU A 132 12.59 -7.00 13.89
N TYR A 133 12.88 -5.68 13.92
CA TYR A 133 12.83 -4.93 15.16
C TYR A 133 11.40 -4.72 15.68
N ALA A 134 10.40 -4.61 14.80
CA ALA A 134 9.06 -4.15 15.18
C ALA A 134 8.35 -5.09 16.16
N VAL A 135 8.67 -6.40 16.11
CA VAL A 135 8.15 -7.41 17.03
C VAL A 135 8.88 -7.44 18.38
N LEU A 136 10.02 -6.76 18.49
CA LEU A 136 10.84 -6.69 19.71
C LEU A 136 10.57 -5.42 20.53
N VAL A 137 9.92 -4.43 19.94
CA VAL A 137 9.70 -3.11 20.55
C VAL A 137 8.63 -3.18 21.65
N ASP A 138 8.96 -2.65 22.83
CA ASP A 138 7.95 -2.26 23.82
C ASP A 138 7.27 -0.97 23.34
N TRP A 139 6.13 -1.10 22.67
CA TRP A 139 5.41 0.03 22.10
C TRP A 139 4.79 0.97 23.15
N THR A 140 4.82 0.62 24.44
CA THR A 140 4.48 1.55 25.53
C THR A 140 5.61 2.57 25.77
N ARG A 141 6.84 2.21 25.39
CA ARG A 141 8.06 3.01 25.55
C ARG A 141 8.96 2.81 24.32
N PRO A 142 8.53 3.30 23.15
CA PRO A 142 9.28 3.11 21.92
C PRO A 142 10.71 3.67 22.05
N PRO A 143 11.72 2.99 21.45
CA PRO A 143 13.07 3.53 21.35
C PRO A 143 13.09 4.93 20.72
N GLY A 144 14.05 5.77 21.12
CA GLY A 144 14.05 7.19 20.72
C GLY A 144 14.77 7.52 19.42
N THR A 145 15.64 6.62 18.93
CA THR A 145 16.51 6.84 17.77
C THR A 145 16.60 5.60 16.87
N SER A 146 16.97 5.78 15.61
CA SER A 146 17.13 4.65 14.67
C SER A 146 18.24 3.70 15.14
N GLU A 147 19.28 4.25 15.76
CA GLU A 147 20.36 3.51 16.39
C GLU A 147 19.87 2.57 17.49
N ASP A 148 18.91 3.01 18.32
CA ASP A 148 18.33 2.20 19.39
C ASP A 148 17.48 1.05 18.84
N TYR A 149 16.64 1.32 17.82
CA TYR A 149 15.86 0.27 17.14
C TYR A 149 16.77 -0.76 16.46
N LEU A 150 17.83 -0.31 15.80
CA LEU A 150 18.80 -1.20 15.19
C LEU A 150 19.51 -2.03 16.26
N ALA A 151 19.97 -1.40 17.34
CA ALA A 151 20.61 -2.09 18.46
C ALA A 151 19.70 -3.16 19.08
N LEU A 152 18.39 -2.90 19.15
CA LEU A 152 17.40 -3.88 19.61
C LEU A 152 17.37 -5.12 18.69
N ALA A 153 17.25 -4.93 17.37
CA ALA A 153 17.29 -6.04 16.42
C ALA A 153 18.62 -6.81 16.45
N LEU A 154 19.74 -6.11 16.64
CA LEU A 154 21.07 -6.74 16.65
C LEU A 154 21.37 -7.57 17.90
N LYS A 155 20.50 -7.56 18.93
CA LYS A 155 20.56 -8.51 20.04
C LYS A 155 20.17 -9.92 19.62
N GLU A 156 19.35 -10.04 18.59
CA GLU A 156 18.93 -11.32 18.03
C GLU A 156 19.97 -11.84 17.01
N LYS A 157 20.00 -13.17 16.87
CA LYS A 157 20.84 -13.81 15.85
C LYS A 157 20.30 -13.51 14.45
N PRO A 158 21.16 -13.41 13.41
CA PRO A 158 20.69 -13.35 12.02
C PRO A 158 19.71 -14.49 11.73
N VAL A 159 18.64 -14.19 10.99
CA VAL A 159 17.64 -15.19 10.61
C VAL A 159 18.21 -16.16 9.58
N PHE A 160 19.11 -15.68 8.72
CA PHE A 160 19.89 -16.44 7.75
C PHE A 160 21.16 -15.65 7.38
N GLU A 161 22.07 -16.29 6.66
CA GLU A 161 23.30 -15.64 6.21
C GLU A 161 23.03 -14.60 5.09
N PRO A 162 23.65 -13.41 5.10
CA PRO A 162 23.39 -12.37 4.11
C PRO A 162 23.49 -12.87 2.66
N GLY A 163 22.42 -12.71 1.89
CA GLY A 163 22.32 -13.08 0.48
C GLY A 163 21.93 -14.53 0.20
N THR A 164 21.78 -15.37 1.24
CA THR A 164 21.44 -16.79 1.07
C THR A 164 19.94 -17.07 0.96
N ASP A 165 19.10 -16.19 1.50
CA ASP A 165 17.65 -16.29 1.43
C ASP A 165 17.01 -14.89 1.43
N TRP A 166 15.68 -14.86 1.41
CA TRP A 166 14.85 -13.68 1.54
C TRP A 166 14.02 -13.76 2.82
N GLY A 167 13.96 -12.65 3.55
CA GLY A 167 13.09 -12.49 4.72
C GLY A 167 12.78 -11.03 4.96
N TYR A 168 11.48 -10.72 5.00
CA TYR A 168 11.01 -9.36 5.20
C TYR A 168 11.42 -8.84 6.58
N SER A 169 12.07 -7.69 6.62
CA SER A 169 12.46 -7.04 7.86
C SER A 169 12.45 -5.52 7.70
N ASN A 170 11.69 -4.82 8.54
CA ASN A 170 11.68 -3.36 8.61
C ASN A 170 13.04 -2.81 9.01
N THR A 171 13.86 -3.60 9.71
CA THR A 171 15.24 -3.26 10.09
C THR A 171 16.11 -2.94 8.87
N ASN A 172 15.85 -3.60 7.73
CA ASN A 172 16.54 -3.28 6.48
C ASN A 172 16.32 -1.83 6.05
N TYR A 173 15.07 -1.39 6.08
CA TYR A 173 14.70 -0.04 5.63
C TYR A 173 14.99 1.03 6.66
N LEU A 174 14.99 0.68 7.95
CA LEU A 174 15.53 1.51 9.01
C LEU A 174 17.02 1.79 8.76
N ALA A 175 17.82 0.75 8.49
CA ALA A 175 19.24 0.91 8.17
C ALA A 175 19.46 1.71 6.88
N LEU A 176 18.60 1.55 5.86
CA LEU A 176 18.65 2.39 4.65
C LEU A 176 18.36 3.87 4.93
N GLY A 177 17.50 4.19 5.91
CA GLY A 177 17.34 5.55 6.42
C GLY A 177 18.67 6.13 6.93
N MET A 178 19.39 5.35 7.74
CA MET A 178 20.72 5.73 8.25
C MET A 178 21.77 5.83 7.12
N VAL A 179 21.68 4.99 6.09
CA VAL A 179 22.51 5.12 4.87
C VAL A 179 22.27 6.46 4.19
N ILE A 180 21.00 6.86 4.04
CA ILE A 180 20.64 8.18 3.47
C ILE A 180 21.22 9.30 4.35
N ASP A 181 21.05 9.24 5.67
CA ASP A 181 21.59 10.25 6.60
C ASP A 181 23.09 10.46 6.37
N LYS A 182 23.86 9.35 6.42
CA LYS A 182 25.31 9.38 6.30
C LYS A 182 25.78 9.81 4.91
N ALA A 183 25.19 9.23 3.87
CA ALA A 183 25.64 9.46 2.50
C ALA A 183 25.22 10.83 1.98
N SER A 184 24.04 11.32 2.38
CA SER A 184 23.49 12.60 1.93
C SER A 184 24.00 13.81 2.72
N GLY A 185 24.40 13.61 3.99
CA GLY A 185 24.80 14.68 4.91
C GLY A 185 23.61 15.49 5.47
N VAL A 186 22.37 15.06 5.19
CA VAL A 186 21.14 15.63 5.74
C VAL A 186 20.23 14.50 6.20
N GLY A 187 19.27 14.78 7.08
CA GLY A 187 18.33 13.76 7.57
C GLY A 187 17.50 13.12 6.44
N PHE A 188 17.21 11.82 6.53
CA PHE A 188 16.57 11.03 5.47
C PHE A 188 15.19 11.57 5.13
N ARG A 189 14.45 12.05 6.14
CA ARG A 189 13.15 12.71 5.97
C ARG A 189 13.28 13.93 5.05
N THR A 190 14.26 14.79 5.34
CA THR A 190 14.60 15.97 4.53
C THR A 190 15.08 15.59 3.13
N TYR A 191 15.91 14.54 3.02
CA TYR A 191 16.38 14.08 1.72
C TYR A 191 15.23 13.56 0.84
N VAL A 192 14.35 12.70 1.39
CA VAL A 192 13.16 12.19 0.69
C VAL A 192 12.21 13.31 0.30
N GLU A 193 11.94 14.27 1.20
CA GLU A 193 11.13 15.45 0.88
C GLU A 193 11.70 16.23 -0.32
N ARG A 194 13.00 16.52 -0.31
CA ARG A 194 13.65 17.34 -1.34
C ARG A 194 13.78 16.63 -2.68
N THR A 195 14.03 15.32 -2.67
CA THR A 195 14.40 14.57 -3.87
C THR A 195 13.27 13.76 -4.47
N ILE A 196 12.22 13.46 -3.68
CA ILE A 196 11.09 12.63 -4.10
C ILE A 196 9.79 13.41 -4.03
N LEU A 197 9.42 13.94 -2.85
CA LEU A 197 8.08 14.53 -2.65
C LEU A 197 7.91 15.82 -3.43
N ARG A 198 8.82 16.79 -3.28
CA ARG A 198 8.73 18.09 -3.97
C ARG A 198 8.81 17.98 -5.49
N PRO A 199 9.73 17.20 -6.10
CA PRO A 199 9.79 17.08 -7.56
C PRO A 199 8.57 16.43 -8.21
N LEU A 200 7.79 15.68 -7.43
CA LEU A 200 6.54 15.07 -7.87
C LEU A 200 5.29 15.87 -7.45
N HIS A 201 5.45 16.96 -6.70
CA HIS A 201 4.35 17.77 -6.16
C HIS A 201 3.39 16.95 -5.28
N LEU A 202 3.95 16.13 -4.39
CA LEU A 202 3.19 15.30 -3.44
C LEU A 202 2.87 16.11 -2.18
N ASP A 203 2.02 17.12 -2.33
CA ASP A 203 1.80 18.17 -1.33
C ASP A 203 1.01 17.69 -0.10
N ASP A 204 0.30 16.54 -0.20
CA ASP A 204 -0.41 15.91 0.92
C ASP A 204 0.37 14.74 1.53
N THR A 205 1.62 14.56 1.12
CA THR A 205 2.53 13.53 1.63
C THR A 205 3.52 14.12 2.62
N TYR A 206 3.58 13.56 3.83
CA TYR A 206 4.40 14.11 4.91
C TYR A 206 4.91 13.05 5.88
N TRP A 207 5.98 13.41 6.59
CA TRP A 207 6.44 12.69 7.78
C TRP A 207 5.73 13.25 9.02
N PRO A 208 5.08 12.42 9.84
CA PRO A 208 4.61 12.84 11.17
C PRO A 208 5.76 13.44 11.98
N ALA A 209 5.47 14.44 12.79
CA ALA A 209 6.44 14.99 13.73
C ALA A 209 6.65 14.03 14.91
N ARG A 210 7.79 14.17 15.60
CA ARG A 210 8.03 13.41 16.83
C ARG A 210 6.91 13.72 17.84
N GLY A 211 6.28 12.68 18.39
CA GLY A 211 5.15 12.81 19.32
C GLY A 211 3.79 13.11 18.67
N GLU A 212 3.72 13.30 17.35
CA GLU A 212 2.46 13.46 16.65
C GLU A 212 1.77 12.10 16.45
N LEU A 213 0.63 11.92 17.11
CA LEU A 213 -0.17 10.70 17.00
C LEU A 213 -1.27 10.82 15.95
N SER A 214 -1.89 11.99 15.80
CA SER A 214 -3.05 12.18 14.95
C SER A 214 -2.71 12.31 13.46
N LEU A 215 -3.67 11.94 12.61
CA LEU A 215 -3.64 12.24 11.18
C LEU A 215 -4.12 13.67 10.94
N ARG A 216 -3.38 14.43 10.13
CA ARG A 216 -3.75 15.80 9.77
C ARG A 216 -4.82 15.79 8.67
N GLY A 217 -5.75 16.74 8.68
CA GLY A 217 -6.72 16.93 7.57
C GLY A 217 -7.76 15.80 7.47
N PRO A 218 -8.55 15.72 6.38
CA PRO A 218 -9.58 14.69 6.22
C PRO A 218 -8.99 13.27 6.16
N HIS A 219 -9.50 12.37 6.99
CA HIS A 219 -9.11 10.95 7.02
C HIS A 219 -10.25 10.08 7.57
N ALA A 220 -10.14 8.77 7.34
CA ALA A 220 -10.99 7.78 7.98
C ALA A 220 -10.40 7.34 9.33
N ARG A 221 -11.27 6.89 10.24
CA ARG A 221 -10.87 6.16 11.43
C ARG A 221 -10.33 4.78 11.04
N ASN A 222 -9.32 4.32 11.73
CA ASN A 222 -8.64 3.05 11.49
C ASN A 222 -8.87 2.14 12.70
N TYR A 223 -9.25 0.89 12.49
CA TYR A 223 -9.68 -0.01 13.56
C TYR A 223 -8.82 -1.28 13.62
N GLY A 224 -8.22 -1.56 14.76
CA GLY A 224 -7.25 -2.63 14.92
C GLY A 224 -6.83 -2.83 16.37
N VAL A 225 -5.84 -3.70 16.59
CA VAL A 225 -5.27 -3.95 17.92
C VAL A 225 -4.11 -2.99 18.14
N HIS A 226 -4.21 -2.11 19.14
CA HIS A 226 -3.15 -1.14 19.40
C HIS A 226 -1.90 -1.86 19.95
N PRO A 227 -0.70 -1.64 19.39
CA PRO A 227 0.49 -2.40 19.77
C PRO A 227 0.95 -2.12 21.20
N ALA A 228 0.63 -0.95 21.76
CA ALA A 228 0.91 -0.60 23.15
C ALA A 228 -0.19 -0.99 24.16
N ALA A 229 -1.34 -1.48 23.67
CA ALA A 229 -2.49 -1.87 24.51
C ALA A 229 -3.27 -3.03 23.87
N PRO A 230 -2.63 -4.19 23.63
CA PRO A 230 -3.24 -5.30 22.90
C PRO A 230 -4.45 -5.90 23.61
N GLU A 231 -4.52 -5.79 24.94
CA GLU A 231 -5.62 -6.26 25.79
C GLU A 231 -6.95 -5.54 25.54
N ALA A 232 -6.92 -4.35 24.94
CA ALA A 232 -8.12 -3.61 24.55
C ALA A 232 -8.84 -4.25 23.35
N GLY A 233 -8.23 -5.23 22.68
CA GLY A 233 -8.79 -5.86 21.49
C GLY A 233 -8.84 -4.91 20.30
N ARG A 234 -9.83 -5.09 19.41
CA ARG A 234 -10.01 -4.23 18.23
C ARG A 234 -10.73 -2.93 18.62
N VAL A 235 -10.00 -1.82 18.53
CA VAL A 235 -10.45 -0.46 18.87
C VAL A 235 -10.09 0.53 17.76
N ASP A 236 -10.53 1.78 17.89
CA ASP A 236 -9.99 2.87 17.06
C ASP A 236 -8.50 3.07 17.39
N VAL A 237 -7.65 2.90 16.38
CA VAL A 237 -6.19 3.06 16.40
C VAL A 237 -5.76 4.04 15.30
N THR A 238 -6.58 5.04 15.02
CA THR A 238 -6.24 6.13 14.09
C THR A 238 -5.01 6.89 14.56
N ASP A 239 -4.98 7.15 15.87
CA ASP A 239 -3.85 7.77 16.55
C ASP A 239 -2.78 6.70 16.79
N LEU A 240 -1.64 6.88 16.14
CA LEU A 240 -0.50 5.96 16.21
C LEU A 240 0.80 6.75 16.18
N PRO A 241 1.88 6.24 16.80
CA PRO A 241 3.20 6.86 16.79
C PRO A 241 3.88 6.74 15.41
N GLY A 242 3.31 7.42 14.40
CA GLY A 242 3.71 7.31 12.99
C GLY A 242 5.19 7.65 12.74
N TYR A 243 5.75 8.57 13.54
CA TYR A 243 7.16 8.96 13.49
C TYR A 243 8.10 7.76 13.72
N GLU A 244 7.73 6.84 14.61
CA GLU A 244 8.57 5.72 15.04
C GLU A 244 8.78 4.66 13.95
N PHE A 245 7.86 4.55 12.99
CA PHE A 245 8.02 3.64 11.85
C PHE A 245 9.05 4.14 10.82
N GLY A 246 9.51 5.40 10.93
CA GLY A 246 10.67 5.91 10.19
C GLY A 246 10.70 5.59 8.69
N ALA A 247 11.89 5.29 8.17
CA ALA A 247 12.12 5.00 6.76
C ALA A 247 11.50 3.68 6.26
N SER A 248 10.99 2.84 7.17
CA SER A 248 10.35 1.57 6.83
C SER A 248 8.84 1.70 6.67
N GLY A 249 8.19 2.65 7.34
CA GLY A 249 6.73 2.74 7.35
C GLY A 249 6.09 4.08 7.71
N GLY A 250 6.87 5.14 7.92
CA GLY A 250 6.41 6.36 8.59
C GLY A 250 5.70 7.40 7.73
N LEU A 251 5.58 7.25 6.41
CA LEU A 251 4.92 8.27 5.59
C LEU A 251 3.39 8.25 5.76
N VAL A 252 2.81 9.44 5.77
CA VAL A 252 1.39 9.69 5.53
C VAL A 252 1.26 10.30 4.14
N SER A 253 0.21 9.92 3.40
CA SER A 253 -0.05 10.41 2.04
C SER A 253 -1.55 10.33 1.74
N THR A 254 -1.93 10.45 0.48
CA THR A 254 -3.29 10.22 -0.04
C THR A 254 -3.23 9.19 -1.16
N PRO A 255 -4.34 8.50 -1.49
CA PRO A 255 -4.40 7.65 -2.68
C PRO A 255 -3.96 8.37 -3.97
N LYS A 256 -4.31 9.65 -4.09
CA LYS A 256 -3.90 10.50 -5.22
C LYS A 256 -2.39 10.68 -5.30
N ASP A 257 -1.76 11.08 -4.19
CA ASP A 257 -0.31 11.29 -4.14
C ASP A 257 0.47 9.99 -4.29
N LEU A 258 -0.03 8.88 -3.71
CA LEU A 258 0.61 7.58 -3.86
C LEU A 258 0.57 7.11 -5.32
N ASN A 259 -0.54 7.29 -6.03
CA ASN A 259 -0.59 7.01 -7.47
C ASN A 259 0.38 7.92 -8.25
N ALA A 260 0.47 9.21 -7.92
CA ALA A 260 1.41 10.13 -8.54
C ALA A 260 2.88 9.73 -8.27
N PHE A 261 3.19 9.19 -7.09
CA PHE A 261 4.50 8.60 -6.79
C PHE A 261 4.81 7.42 -7.70
N TRP A 262 3.89 6.45 -7.83
CA TRP A 262 4.09 5.29 -8.70
C TRP A 262 4.29 5.69 -10.17
N ASP A 263 3.47 6.63 -10.65
CA ASP A 263 3.61 7.18 -12.00
C ASP A 263 4.93 7.92 -12.19
N GLY A 264 5.38 8.69 -11.20
CA GLY A 264 6.65 9.40 -11.23
C GLY A 264 7.86 8.48 -11.20
N LEU A 265 7.83 7.43 -10.38
CA LEU A 265 8.90 6.44 -10.27
C LEU A 265 9.05 5.65 -11.57
N PHE A 266 7.98 4.99 -12.02
CA PHE A 266 8.02 4.11 -13.19
C PHE A 266 7.97 4.87 -14.53
N GLY A 267 7.52 6.12 -14.51
CA GLY A 267 7.60 7.05 -15.65
C GLY A 267 8.98 7.69 -15.81
N GLY A 268 9.97 7.37 -14.96
CA GLY A 268 11.35 7.85 -15.08
C GLY A 268 11.56 9.32 -14.69
N ARG A 269 10.64 9.94 -13.93
CA ARG A 269 10.78 11.32 -13.46
C ARG A 269 11.76 11.46 -12.28
N LEU A 270 11.94 10.39 -11.50
CA LEU A 270 12.77 10.41 -10.29
C LEU A 270 14.20 9.90 -10.50
N LEU A 271 14.34 8.87 -11.34
CA LEU A 271 15.57 8.09 -11.48
C LEU A 271 15.96 7.94 -12.96
N PRO A 272 17.26 7.92 -13.28
CA PRO A 272 17.69 7.54 -14.62
C PRO A 272 17.27 6.11 -14.93
N ALA A 273 16.99 5.82 -16.20
CA ALA A 273 16.41 4.54 -16.63
C ALA A 273 17.20 3.30 -16.16
N TRP A 274 18.52 3.39 -16.05
CA TRP A 274 19.34 2.27 -15.56
C TRP A 274 19.11 1.98 -14.07
N ALA A 275 18.88 3.01 -13.25
CA ALA A 275 18.65 2.84 -11.82
C ALA A 275 17.27 2.21 -11.58
N LEU A 276 16.26 2.67 -12.31
CA LEU A 276 14.93 2.03 -12.30
C LEU A 276 14.97 0.58 -12.78
N ARG A 277 15.77 0.27 -13.82
CA ARG A 277 15.99 -1.12 -14.26
C ARG A 277 16.62 -1.97 -13.16
N GLN A 278 17.58 -1.44 -12.39
CA GLN A 278 18.12 -2.18 -11.24
C GLN A 278 17.03 -2.52 -10.22
N MET A 279 16.14 -1.56 -9.90
CA MET A 279 15.04 -1.80 -8.95
C MET A 279 14.05 -2.89 -9.41
N THR A 280 13.95 -3.13 -10.71
CA THR A 280 12.92 -3.99 -11.32
C THR A 280 13.47 -5.26 -11.96
N GLN A 281 14.78 -5.38 -12.16
CA GLN A 281 15.42 -6.56 -12.76
C GLN A 281 16.27 -7.34 -11.77
N ASP A 282 16.95 -6.66 -10.83
CA ASP A 282 17.66 -7.35 -9.75
C ASP A 282 16.67 -7.73 -8.65
N THR A 283 16.07 -8.90 -8.82
CA THR A 283 14.96 -9.37 -7.98
C THR A 283 15.24 -10.69 -7.30
N THR A 284 14.50 -10.96 -6.23
CA THR A 284 14.46 -12.25 -5.54
C THR A 284 13.07 -12.88 -5.73
N ASP A 285 13.01 -14.19 -5.94
CA ASP A 285 11.74 -14.91 -5.99
C ASP A 285 11.14 -14.99 -4.57
N ILE A 286 9.89 -14.56 -4.45
CA ILE A 286 9.15 -14.50 -3.18
C ILE A 286 7.73 -15.05 -3.36
N GLY A 287 7.44 -15.72 -4.48
CA GLY A 287 6.11 -16.21 -4.77
C GLY A 287 5.62 -17.19 -3.70
N GLY A 288 4.45 -16.93 -3.13
CA GLY A 288 3.87 -17.76 -2.07
C GLY A 288 4.50 -17.56 -0.69
N ARG A 289 5.29 -16.50 -0.49
CA ARG A 289 5.83 -16.09 0.81
C ARG A 289 5.09 -14.86 1.33
N ASP A 290 4.86 -14.80 2.63
CA ASP A 290 4.12 -13.72 3.31
C ASP A 290 2.79 -13.40 2.61
N VAL A 291 2.60 -12.13 2.23
CA VAL A 291 1.40 -11.63 1.53
C VAL A 291 1.50 -11.76 0.00
N TYR A 292 2.60 -12.30 -0.53
CA TYR A 292 2.89 -12.24 -1.96
C TYR A 292 2.39 -13.49 -2.69
N PRO A 293 1.50 -13.35 -3.70
CA PRO A 293 0.99 -14.49 -4.45
C PRO A 293 2.08 -15.17 -5.28
N ALA A 294 1.82 -16.40 -5.73
CA ALA A 294 2.74 -17.16 -6.56
C ALA A 294 3.19 -16.36 -7.80
N GLY A 295 4.48 -16.48 -8.17
CA GLY A 295 5.08 -15.73 -9.27
C GLY A 295 5.50 -14.30 -8.92
N SER A 296 5.32 -13.86 -7.68
CA SER A 296 5.81 -12.56 -7.22
C SER A 296 7.33 -12.51 -7.08
N ARG A 297 7.92 -11.33 -7.32
CA ARG A 297 9.36 -11.10 -7.15
C ARG A 297 9.62 -9.79 -6.43
N TYR A 298 10.56 -9.77 -5.49
CA TYR A 298 10.92 -8.57 -4.73
C TYR A 298 12.14 -7.89 -5.36
N GLY A 299 11.98 -6.62 -5.72
CA GLY A 299 13.05 -5.75 -6.19
C GLY A 299 13.58 -4.86 -5.06
N TYR A 300 13.84 -3.59 -5.36
CA TYR A 300 14.30 -2.63 -4.35
C TYR A 300 13.12 -1.84 -3.80
N GLY A 301 12.53 -2.33 -2.71
CA GLY A 301 11.42 -1.65 -2.03
C GLY A 301 10.12 -1.66 -2.81
N ILE A 302 10.04 -2.54 -3.82
CA ILE A 302 8.91 -2.78 -4.70
C ILE A 302 8.85 -4.28 -5.01
N ALA A 303 7.65 -4.79 -5.26
CA ALA A 303 7.44 -6.15 -5.72
C ALA A 303 6.72 -6.15 -7.08
N SER A 304 7.09 -7.09 -7.96
CA SER A 304 6.29 -7.43 -9.13
C SER A 304 5.27 -8.47 -8.74
N ILE A 305 4.00 -8.22 -9.02
CA ILE A 305 2.89 -9.11 -8.69
C ILE A 305 2.12 -9.44 -9.98
N PRO A 306 1.92 -10.73 -10.32
CA PRO A 306 1.18 -11.14 -11.51
C PRO A 306 -0.26 -10.64 -11.52
N LEU A 307 -0.74 -10.24 -12.71
CA LEU A 307 -2.13 -9.85 -12.95
C LEU A 307 -2.90 -11.00 -13.61
N SER A 308 -4.17 -11.17 -13.26
CA SER A 308 -5.07 -12.18 -13.83
C SER A 308 -5.26 -12.02 -15.35
N CYS A 309 -5.18 -10.77 -15.83
CA CYS A 309 -5.31 -10.40 -17.23
C CYS A 309 -3.97 -10.38 -18.01
N GLY A 310 -2.93 -10.99 -17.43
CA GLY A 310 -1.59 -11.09 -17.99
C GLY A 310 -0.70 -9.88 -17.69
N GLY A 311 0.60 -10.14 -17.62
CA GLY A 311 1.60 -9.17 -17.19
C GLY A 311 1.70 -9.09 -15.66
N VAL A 312 2.38 -8.03 -15.19
CA VAL A 312 2.56 -7.76 -13.76
C VAL A 312 2.24 -6.31 -13.45
N TYR A 313 1.98 -6.00 -12.19
CA TYR A 313 2.16 -4.63 -11.69
C TYR A 313 3.35 -4.56 -10.74
N TRP A 314 3.96 -3.39 -10.68
CA TRP A 314 4.98 -3.05 -9.70
C TRP A 314 4.41 -2.12 -8.65
N GLY A 315 4.57 -2.48 -7.39
CA GLY A 315 4.06 -1.70 -6.28
C GLY A 315 4.59 -2.22 -4.95
N HIS A 316 3.86 -1.95 -3.87
CA HIS A 316 4.15 -2.50 -2.56
C HIS A 316 2.85 -2.59 -1.73
N GLY A 317 2.80 -3.51 -0.77
CA GLY A 317 1.76 -3.53 0.26
C GLY A 317 2.13 -2.65 1.45
N GLY A 318 1.18 -2.33 2.31
CA GLY A 318 1.44 -1.54 3.50
C GLY A 318 0.45 -1.84 4.59
N ASP A 319 0.95 -2.41 5.68
CA ASP A 319 0.12 -2.80 6.81
C ASP A 319 0.58 -2.13 8.09
N LEU A 320 -0.39 -1.54 8.81
CA LEU A 320 -0.23 -1.03 10.16
C LEU A 320 -1.40 -1.51 11.02
N PRO A 321 -1.29 -1.44 12.35
CA PRO A 321 -2.42 -1.64 13.24
C PRO A 321 -3.58 -0.73 12.82
N GLY A 322 -4.60 -1.32 12.19
CA GLY A 322 -5.80 -0.61 11.78
C GLY A 322 -5.89 -0.19 10.31
N ASN A 323 -4.89 -0.46 9.47
CA ASN A 323 -5.07 -0.28 8.03
C ASN A 323 -4.19 -1.15 7.15
N SER A 324 -4.68 -1.40 5.94
CA SER A 324 -3.89 -1.96 4.84
C SER A 324 -3.98 -1.06 3.60
N VAL A 325 -2.89 -1.01 2.84
CA VAL A 325 -2.76 -0.28 1.58
C VAL A 325 -2.13 -1.21 0.55
N GLY A 326 -2.83 -1.44 -0.55
CA GLY A 326 -2.33 -2.17 -1.70
C GLY A 326 -2.32 -1.31 -2.95
N GLY A 327 -1.58 -1.75 -3.96
CA GLY A 327 -1.60 -1.11 -5.27
C GLY A 327 -0.20 -0.86 -5.82
N GLY A 328 -0.17 -0.10 -6.90
CA GLY A 328 1.02 0.12 -7.72
C GLY A 328 0.64 0.42 -9.17
N ARG A 329 1.63 0.34 -10.05
CA ARG A 329 1.49 0.60 -11.49
C ARG A 329 1.66 -0.67 -12.30
N ALA A 330 0.67 -0.96 -13.15
CA ALA A 330 0.74 -2.05 -14.10
C ALA A 330 1.75 -1.81 -15.22
N THR A 331 2.40 -2.89 -15.64
CA THR A 331 3.17 -2.92 -16.89
C THR A 331 2.23 -2.79 -18.10
N ALA A 332 2.77 -2.38 -19.26
CA ALA A 332 2.03 -2.22 -20.52
C ALA A 332 0.88 -1.18 -20.46
N ASP A 333 1.13 -0.04 -19.81
CA ASP A 333 0.23 1.13 -19.79
C ASP A 333 -1.20 0.86 -19.32
N ARG A 334 -1.42 -0.11 -18.41
CA ARG A 334 -2.77 -0.37 -17.86
C ARG A 334 -3.17 0.60 -16.75
N GLY A 335 -2.21 1.29 -16.13
CA GLY A 335 -2.47 2.39 -15.18
C GLY A 335 -1.96 2.09 -13.79
N THR A 336 -2.48 2.84 -12.83
CA THR A 336 -2.03 2.85 -11.44
C THR A 336 -3.23 2.85 -10.53
N VAL A 337 -3.18 2.08 -9.45
CA VAL A 337 -4.25 2.01 -8.46
C VAL A 337 -3.69 2.07 -7.06
N THR A 338 -4.45 2.67 -6.15
CA THR A 338 -4.31 2.51 -4.71
C THR A 338 -5.61 1.97 -4.13
N VAL A 339 -5.51 0.93 -3.31
CA VAL A 339 -6.60 0.36 -2.52
C VAL A 339 -6.26 0.52 -1.04
N TYR A 340 -7.21 0.96 -0.23
CA TYR A 340 -7.03 1.23 1.19
C TYR A 340 -8.21 0.66 2.00
N THR A 341 -7.90 0.04 3.13
CA THR A 341 -8.88 -0.48 4.10
C THR A 341 -8.66 0.14 5.48
N THR A 342 -9.74 0.46 6.18
CA THR A 342 -9.72 1.01 7.55
C THR A 342 -9.57 -0.04 8.65
N THR A 343 -9.06 -1.21 8.27
CA THR A 343 -8.56 -2.25 9.18
C THR A 343 -7.47 -3.05 8.47
N TRP A 344 -6.77 -3.88 9.22
CA TRP A 344 -5.77 -4.80 8.70
C TRP A 344 -6.43 -5.87 7.81
N ALA A 345 -5.95 -5.96 6.56
CA ALA A 345 -6.44 -6.85 5.50
C ALA A 345 -5.27 -7.56 4.79
N ALA A 346 -4.41 -8.21 5.58
CA ALA A 346 -3.18 -8.86 5.09
C ALA A 346 -3.15 -10.38 5.29
N GLU A 347 -4.28 -11.01 5.57
CA GLU A 347 -4.41 -12.47 5.68
C GLU A 347 -5.77 -12.97 5.18
N GLY A 348 -5.86 -14.27 4.86
CA GLY A 348 -7.14 -14.93 4.56
C GLY A 348 -7.94 -14.32 3.41
N GLU A 349 -9.26 -14.23 3.57
CA GLU A 349 -10.17 -13.62 2.58
C GLU A 349 -9.94 -12.12 2.40
N SER A 350 -9.63 -11.37 3.47
CA SER A 350 -9.46 -9.92 3.37
C SER A 350 -8.24 -9.54 2.51
N LEU A 351 -7.14 -10.30 2.61
CA LEU A 351 -6.02 -10.14 1.68
C LEU A 351 -6.42 -10.46 0.25
N ARG A 352 -7.16 -11.56 0.03
CA ARG A 352 -7.62 -11.93 -1.31
C ARG A 352 -8.50 -10.86 -1.92
N HIS A 353 -9.44 -10.28 -1.16
CA HIS A 353 -10.34 -9.26 -1.68
C HIS A 353 -9.62 -7.91 -1.89
N LEU A 354 -8.67 -7.53 -1.04
CA LEU A 354 -7.83 -6.36 -1.25
C LEU A 354 -6.98 -6.50 -2.51
N GLN A 355 -6.31 -7.64 -2.69
CA GLN A 355 -5.53 -7.94 -3.90
C GLN A 355 -6.42 -8.06 -5.13
N GLY A 356 -7.61 -8.63 -4.98
CA GLY A 356 -8.63 -8.72 -6.02
C GLY A 356 -9.10 -7.35 -6.50
N ALA A 357 -9.25 -6.37 -5.59
CA ALA A 357 -9.59 -5.00 -5.96
C ALA A 357 -8.47 -4.33 -6.77
N VAL A 358 -7.20 -4.55 -6.38
CA VAL A 358 -6.03 -4.07 -7.15
C VAL A 358 -5.99 -4.71 -8.54
N ASP A 359 -6.11 -6.03 -8.62
CA ASP A 359 -6.09 -6.78 -9.87
C ASP A 359 -7.24 -6.34 -10.81
N ALA A 360 -8.47 -6.29 -10.29
CA ALA A 360 -9.64 -5.85 -11.05
C ALA A 360 -9.48 -4.44 -11.61
N ALA A 361 -8.93 -3.51 -10.82
CA ALA A 361 -8.73 -2.13 -11.25
C ALA A 361 -7.68 -2.02 -12.37
N LEU A 362 -6.57 -2.76 -12.25
CA LEU A 362 -5.49 -2.76 -13.25
C LEU A 362 -5.83 -3.59 -14.50
N CYS A 363 -6.77 -4.54 -14.38
CA CYS A 363 -7.27 -5.34 -15.49
C CYS A 363 -8.50 -4.73 -16.19
N ALA A 364 -9.11 -3.70 -15.61
CA ALA A 364 -10.19 -2.97 -16.26
C ALA A 364 -9.68 -2.35 -17.58
N ARG A 365 -10.29 -2.72 -18.71
CA ARG A 365 -9.92 -2.17 -20.02
C ARG A 365 -10.14 -0.66 -20.01
N ARG A 366 -9.09 0.09 -20.38
CA ARG A 366 -9.20 1.53 -20.68
C ARG A 366 -10.20 1.69 -21.83
N ARG A 367 -11.37 2.27 -21.53
CA ARG A 367 -12.31 2.73 -22.54
C ARG A 367 -11.86 4.05 -23.14
#